data_AF-A0A3D5KMP7-F1
#
_entry.id   AF-A0A3D5KMP7-F1
#
_cell.length_a   1.000
_cell.length_b   1.000
_cell.length_c   1.000
_cell.angle_alpha   90.00
_cell.angle_beta   90.00
_cell.angle_gamma   90.00
#
_symmetry.space_group_name_H-M   'P 1'
#
loop_
_entity.id
_entity.type
_entity.pdbx_description
1 polymer ?
#
loop_
_entity_poly.entity_id
_entity_poly.type
_entity_poly.pdbx_seq_one_letter_code
_entity_poly.pdbx_strand_id
1 'polypeptide(L)'
;MKNRFTVYNVIAILCGIWFLAFGWVWAWYANVFIAYPFAILGFFMWLAGRKAENKTLNKIAGYILLVGLVVSLGFLVALLIFN
;
A
#
# COMPACT_ATOMS: atom_id res chain seq x y z
N MET A 1 -0.16 -23.56 -11.70
CA MET A 1 0.48 -22.27 -11.30
C MET A 1 -0.47 -21.06 -11.25
N LYS A 2 -1.80 -21.24 -11.42
CA LYS A 2 -2.81 -20.16 -11.50
C LYS A 2 -3.08 -19.45 -10.16
N ASN A 3 -2.99 -20.19 -9.05
CA ASN A 3 -3.32 -19.69 -7.71
C ASN A 3 -2.29 -18.69 -7.14
N ARG A 4 -1.02 -18.75 -7.57
CA ARG A 4 0.06 -17.94 -6.97
C ARG A 4 -0.11 -16.45 -7.24
N PHE A 5 -0.61 -16.08 -8.42
CA PHE A 5 -0.84 -14.67 -8.77
C PHE A 5 -1.99 -14.05 -7.98
N THR A 6 -3.04 -14.82 -7.68
CA THR A 6 -4.14 -14.36 -6.81
C THR A 6 -3.65 -14.14 -5.39
N VAL A 7 -2.81 -15.05 -4.87
CA VAL A 7 -2.21 -14.91 -3.53
C VAL A 7 -1.38 -13.62 -3.43
N TYR A 8 -0.57 -13.30 -4.44
CA TYR A 8 0.18 -12.04 -4.45
C TYR A 8 -0.71 -10.80 -4.43
N ASN A 9 -1.84 -10.81 -5.15
CA ASN A 9 -2.80 -9.69 -5.10
C ASN A 9 -3.46 -9.56 -3.72
N VAL A 10 -3.77 -10.68 -3.05
CA VAL A 10 -4.33 -10.64 -1.68
C VAL A 10 -3.31 -10.09 -0.69
N ILE A 11 -2.04 -10.54 -0.77
CA ILE A 11 -0.97 -9.99 0.08
C ILE A 11 -0.79 -8.49 -0.19
N ALA A 12 -0.80 -8.06 -1.45
CA ALA A 12 -0.72 -6.65 -1.82
C ALA A 12 -1.88 -5.83 -1.23
N ILE A 13 -3.10 -6.36 -1.22
CA ILE A 13 -4.25 -5.72 -0.58
C ILE A 13 -4.05 -5.60 0.93
N LEU A 14 -3.62 -6.67 1.61
CA LEU A 14 -3.37 -6.65 3.05
C LEU A 14 -2.30 -5.62 3.43
N CYS A 15 -1.20 -5.59 2.68
CA CYS A 15 -0.15 -4.59 2.81
C CYS A 15 -0.68 -3.17 2.54
N GLY A 16 -1.53 -3.00 1.53
CA GLY A 16 -2.16 -1.72 1.21
C GLY A 16 -3.09 -1.23 2.32
N ILE A 17 -3.91 -2.12 2.90
CA ILE A 17 -4.78 -1.80 4.03
C ILE A 17 -3.95 -1.39 5.25
N TRP A 18 -2.88 -2.13 5.55
CA TRP A 18 -1.95 -1.77 6.62
C TRP A 18 -1.34 -0.38 6.39
N PHE A 19 -0.87 -0.13 5.17
CA PHE A 19 -0.32 1.18 4.82
C PHE A 19 -1.36 2.29 4.91
N LEU A 20 -2.62 2.05 4.56
CA LEU A 20 -3.69 3.04 4.71
C LEU A 20 -4.01 3.30 6.20
N ALA A 21 -3.95 2.26 7.03
CA ALA A 21 -4.23 2.35 8.46
C ALA A 21 -3.10 3.01 9.27
N PHE A 22 -1.84 2.89 8.87
CA PHE A 22 -0.69 3.44 9.61
C PHE A 22 0.08 4.53 8.84
N GLY A 23 -0.20 4.73 7.55
CA GLY A 23 0.51 5.64 6.66
C GLY A 23 0.36 7.12 7.00
N TRP A 24 -0.58 7.49 7.85
CA TRP A 24 -0.79 8.85 8.33
C TRP A 24 -0.06 9.13 9.66
N VAL A 25 0.51 8.11 10.31
CA VAL A 25 1.18 8.24 11.61
C VAL A 25 2.62 8.74 11.41
N TRP A 26 2.76 10.04 11.16
CA TRP A 26 4.07 10.71 10.95
C TRP A 26 4.79 11.13 12.23
N ALA A 27 4.26 10.78 13.41
CA ALA A 27 4.91 11.07 14.69
C ALA A 27 6.37 10.56 14.68
N TRP A 28 7.33 11.47 14.83
CA TRP A 28 8.77 11.17 14.83
C TRP A 28 9.26 10.37 13.61
N TYR A 29 8.62 10.54 12.44
CA TYR A 29 8.91 9.75 11.23
C TYR A 29 8.69 8.23 11.38
N ALA A 30 7.97 7.78 12.41
CA ALA A 30 7.69 6.37 12.67
C ALA A 30 7.04 5.66 11.46
N ASN A 31 6.29 6.42 10.65
CA ASN A 31 5.70 5.97 9.39
C ASN A 31 6.70 5.24 8.46
N VAL A 32 7.94 5.73 8.38
CA VAL A 32 9.00 5.21 7.51
C VAL A 32 9.37 3.76 7.88
N PHE A 33 9.22 3.39 9.15
CA PHE A 33 9.57 2.06 9.65
C PHE A 33 8.35 1.14 9.79
N ILE A 34 7.16 1.69 10.04
CA ILE A 34 5.97 0.90 10.37
C ILE A 34 5.08 0.66 9.15
N ALA A 35 4.97 1.63 8.23
CA ALA A 35 4.01 1.56 7.14
C ALA A 35 4.69 1.45 5.77
N TYR A 36 5.78 2.17 5.54
CA TYR A 36 6.51 2.15 4.25
C TYR A 36 7.08 0.77 3.87
N PRO A 37 7.63 -0.07 4.77
CA PRO A 37 8.09 -1.40 4.38
C PRO A 37 6.95 -2.27 3.85
N PHE A 38 5.76 -2.15 4.44
CA PHE A 38 4.55 -2.84 3.97
C PHE A 38 4.05 -2.25 2.65
N ALA A 39 4.10 -0.93 2.46
CA ALA A 39 3.76 -0.30 1.18
C ALA A 39 4.65 -0.80 0.04
N ILE A 40 5.97 -0.87 0.29
CA ILE A 40 6.97 -1.35 -0.67
C ILE A 40 6.74 -2.83 -0.97
N LEU A 41 6.57 -3.67 0.05
CA LEU A 41 6.25 -5.09 -0.13
C LEU A 41 4.95 -5.28 -0.91
N GLY A 42 3.91 -4.53 -0.56
CA GLY A 42 2.62 -4.55 -1.25
C GLY A 42 2.74 -4.14 -2.72
N PHE A 43 3.57 -3.14 -3.03
CA PHE A 43 3.84 -2.70 -4.39
C PHE A 43 4.55 -3.76 -5.24
N PHE A 44 5.56 -4.43 -4.69
CA PHE A 44 6.24 -5.53 -5.37
C PHE A 44 5.31 -6.75 -5.57
N MET A 45 4.50 -7.08 -4.57
CA MET A 45 3.49 -8.13 -4.65
C MET A 45 2.41 -7.81 -5.69
N TRP A 46 1.97 -6.55 -5.77
CA TRP A 46 1.06 -6.07 -6.80
C TRP A 46 1.67 -6.20 -8.21
N LEU A 47 2.92 -5.77 -8.39
CA LEU A 47 3.67 -5.94 -9.64
C LEU A 47 3.75 -7.40 -10.08
N ALA A 48 4.07 -8.31 -9.15
CA ALA A 48 4.11 -9.75 -9.41
C ALA A 48 2.71 -10.32 -9.72
N GLY A 49 1.67 -9.77 -9.10
CA GLY A 49 0.25 -10.14 -9.28
C GLY A 49 -0.41 -9.60 -10.55
N ARG A 50 0.22 -8.66 -11.29
CA ARG A 50 -0.34 -8.08 -12.53
C ARG A 50 -0.60 -9.10 -13.64
N LYS A 51 0.12 -10.22 -13.65
CA LYS A 51 -0.08 -11.32 -14.61
C LYS A 51 -1.23 -12.26 -14.21
N ALA A 52 -1.92 -11.99 -13.10
CA ALA A 52 -3.12 -12.73 -12.72
C ALA A 52 -4.23 -12.54 -13.78
N GLU A 53 -4.97 -13.61 -14.04
CA GLU A 53 -6.17 -13.57 -14.89
C GLU A 53 -7.23 -12.62 -14.30
N ASN A 54 -7.30 -12.54 -12.96
CA ASN A 54 -8.27 -11.72 -12.24
C ASN A 54 -7.80 -10.27 -12.11
N LYS A 55 -7.99 -9.49 -13.18
CA LYS A 55 -7.58 -8.08 -13.28
C LYS A 55 -8.25 -7.18 -12.24
N THR A 56 -9.42 -7.56 -11.72
CA THR A 56 -10.17 -6.78 -10.72
C THR A 56 -9.42 -6.69 -9.39
N LEU A 57 -8.93 -7.82 -8.87
CA LEU A 57 -8.16 -7.84 -7.62
C LEU A 57 -6.86 -7.04 -7.74
N ASN A 58 -6.19 -7.15 -8.89
CA ASN A 58 -4.98 -6.38 -9.16
C ASN A 58 -5.27 -4.87 -9.23
N LYS A 59 -6.42 -4.45 -9.80
CA LYS A 59 -6.83 -3.04 -9.79
C LYS A 59 -7.11 -2.55 -8.37
N ILE A 60 -7.82 -3.34 -7.56
CA ILE A 60 -8.13 -3.00 -6.16
C ILE A 60 -6.83 -2.85 -5.35
N ALA A 61 -5.91 -3.80 -5.46
CA ALA A 61 -4.61 -3.75 -4.79
C ALA A 61 -3.84 -2.46 -5.14
N GLY A 62 -3.77 -2.11 -6.42
CA GLY A 62 -3.13 -0.88 -6.88
C GLY A 62 -3.83 0.38 -6.37
N TYR A 63 -5.17 0.40 -6.37
CA TYR A 63 -5.94 1.54 -5.89
C TYR A 63 -5.75 1.78 -4.39
N ILE A 64 -5.79 0.72 -3.57
CA ILE A 64 -5.57 0.84 -2.11
C ILE A 64 -4.17 1.37 -1.81
N LEU A 65 -3.13 0.86 -2.48
CA LEU A 65 -1.76 1.35 -2.31
C LEU A 65 -1.63 2.83 -2.72
N LEU A 66 -2.26 3.22 -3.83
CA LEU A 66 -2.23 4.60 -4.33
C LEU A 66 -2.98 5.56 -3.39
N VAL A 67 -4.18 5.19 -2.94
CA VAL A 67 -4.95 5.97 -1.95
C VAL A 67 -4.18 6.07 -0.64
N GLY A 68 -3.60 4.97 -0.15
CA GLY A 68 -2.75 4.99 1.04
C GLY A 68 -1.57 5.96 0.90
N LEU A 69 -0.93 6.02 -0.27
CA LEU A 69 0.17 6.94 -0.54
C LEU A 69 -0.30 8.39 -0.54
N VAL A 70 -1.42 8.68 -1.20
CA VAL A 70 -2.01 10.03 -1.24
C VAL A 70 -2.39 10.49 0.17
N VAL A 71 -3.03 9.63 0.96
CA VAL A 71 -3.39 9.94 2.35
C VAL A 71 -2.12 10.16 3.19
N SER A 72 -1.12 9.30 3.04
CA SER A 72 0.16 9.42 3.76
C SER A 72 0.86 10.74 3.46
N LEU A 73 1.01 11.09 2.18
CA LEU A 73 1.67 12.32 1.76
C LEU A 73 0.84 13.56 2.10
N GLY A 74 -0.49 13.49 1.94
CA GLY A 74 -1.40 14.57 2.32
C GLY A 74 -1.29 14.91 3.81
N PHE A 75 -1.22 13.90 4.66
CA PHE A 75 -1.04 14.10 6.11
C PHE A 75 0.34 14.66 6.45
N LEU A 76 1.41 14.21 5.76
CA LEU A 76 2.75 14.79 5.92
C LEU A 76 2.75 16.28 5.57
N VAL A 77 2.17 16.64 4.43
CA VAL A 77 2.10 18.04 3.97
C VAL A 77 1.30 18.88 4.95
N ALA A 78 0.15 18.39 5.43
CA ALA A 78 -0.62 19.08 6.45
C ALA A 78 0.21 19.28 7.73
N LEU A 79 0.89 18.24 8.22
CA LEU A 79 1.74 18.33 9.40
C LEU A 79 2.85 19.36 9.21
N LEU A 80 3.50 19.42 8.04
CA LEU A 80 4.55 20.40 7.75
C LEU A 80 4.04 21.86 7.60
N ILE A 81 2.77 22.06 7.25
CA ILE A 81 2.17 23.40 7.14
C ILE A 81 1.68 23.91 8.50
N PHE A 82 1.12 23.02 9.33
CA PHE A 82 0.46 23.39 10.58
C PHE A 82 1.35 23.25 11.83
N ASN A 83 2.56 22.68 11.71
CA ASN A 83 3.54 22.54 12.79
C ASN A 83 4.71 23.51 12.59
#